data_AF-A0A411G924-F1
#
_entry.id   AF-A0A411G924-F1
#
_cell.length_a   1.000
_cell.length_b   1.000
_cell.length_c   1.000
_cell.angle_alpha   90.00
_cell.angle_beta   90.00
_cell.angle_gamma   90.00
#
_symmetry.space_group_name_H-M   'P 1'
#
loop_
_entity.id
_entity.type
_entity.pdbx_description
1 polymer ?
#
loop_
_entity_poly.entity_id
_entity_poly.type
_entity_poly.pdbx_seq_one_letter_code
_entity_poly.pdbx_strand_id
1 'polypeptide(L)'
;WRWMMVLFCLSFLLSWLLFGLIFWLIALSSGDLENQEQICISNVDSFTAAFLFSVETQTTIGYGYRYVTEDCPLAVFMVVFQSILGCIIDAFIIGAVMAKMAKPKKRNETLVFSHYATIAMRDGKLCLMWRVGNLRKSHLVEAHVRAQLLKSRTTAEGEFIPLDQMDIDVGFDTGVDRIFLVSPITIVHEIDEDSPFYDMSKQELESSELEIVVILEGMVEATAMTTQCRSSYVTSEILWGHRFEPVLFEDKNHYKVDYSHFENTYEVSSTPQCSARDLAEKKYITSSSNSFCYENEVAFMDKEETED
;
A
#
# COMPACT_ATOMS: atom_id res chain seq x y z
N TRP A 1 -14.07 11.88 -1.77
CA TRP A 1 -15.13 12.43 -0.90
C TRP A 1 -16.00 13.40 -1.67
N ARG A 2 -15.44 14.48 -2.27
CA ARG A 2 -16.17 15.43 -3.12
C ARG A 2 -17.12 14.78 -4.15
N TRP A 3 -16.59 13.92 -5.03
CA TRP A 3 -17.40 13.21 -6.02
C TRP A 3 -18.48 12.30 -5.44
N MET A 4 -18.23 11.68 -4.28
CA MET A 4 -19.20 10.81 -3.63
C MET A 4 -20.36 11.63 -3.05
N MET A 5 -20.07 12.78 -2.43
CA MET A 5 -21.11 13.70 -1.95
C MET A 5 -21.94 14.23 -3.12
N VAL A 6 -21.31 14.59 -4.24
CA VAL A 6 -22.03 15.03 -5.45
C VAL A 6 -22.96 13.92 -5.97
N LEU A 7 -22.49 12.67 -6.05
CA LEU A 7 -23.31 11.54 -6.49
C LEU A 7 -24.51 11.30 -5.56
N PHE A 8 -24.33 11.40 -4.24
CA PHE A 8 -25.42 11.23 -3.27
C PHE A 8 -26.43 12.38 -3.31
N CYS A 9 -25.96 13.62 -3.39
CA CYS A 9 -26.86 14.77 -3.57
C CYS A 9 -27.65 14.63 -4.87
N LEU A 10 -26.99 14.20 -5.96
CA LEU A 10 -27.64 14.00 -7.24
C LEU A 10 -28.68 12.87 -7.20
N SER A 11 -28.39 11.75 -6.53
CA SER A 11 -29.37 10.65 -6.40
C SER A 11 -30.63 11.09 -5.65
N PHE A 12 -30.47 11.86 -4.56
CA PHE A 12 -31.62 12.43 -3.85
C PHE A 12 -32.40 13.42 -4.71
N LEU A 13 -31.73 14.41 -5.31
CA LEU A 13 -32.38 15.40 -6.16
C LEU A 13 -33.14 14.77 -7.33
N LEU A 14 -32.54 13.79 -8.01
CA LEU A 14 -33.19 13.08 -9.11
C LEU A 14 -34.41 12.28 -8.63
N SER A 15 -34.32 11.60 -7.48
CA SER A 15 -35.48 10.89 -6.91
C SER A 15 -36.61 11.84 -6.52
N TRP A 16 -36.31 12.97 -5.86
CA TRP A 16 -37.30 13.95 -5.46
C TRP A 16 -37.99 14.59 -6.67
N LEU A 17 -37.22 14.93 -7.71
CA LEU A 17 -37.76 15.47 -8.97
C LEU A 17 -38.62 14.46 -9.71
N LEU A 18 -38.21 13.19 -9.76
CA LEU A 18 -38.96 12.12 -10.41
C LEU A 18 -40.32 11.92 -9.74
N PHE A 19 -40.34 11.74 -8.42
CA PHE A 19 -41.60 11.56 -7.68
C PHE A 19 -42.43 12.84 -7.62
N GLY A 20 -41.80 14.01 -7.55
CA GLY A 20 -42.49 15.30 -7.66
C GLY A 20 -43.21 15.44 -9.00
N LEU A 21 -42.58 15.03 -10.10
CA LEU A 21 -43.19 14.99 -11.42
C LEU A 21 -44.34 13.97 -11.47
N ILE A 22 -44.17 12.77 -10.89
CA ILE A 22 -45.24 11.76 -10.84
C ILE A 22 -46.46 12.27 -10.06
N PHE A 23 -46.27 12.83 -8.87
CA PHE A 23 -47.40 13.38 -8.09
C PHE A 23 -48.05 14.58 -8.76
N TRP A 24 -47.28 15.43 -9.44
CA TRP A 24 -47.84 16.53 -10.24
C TRP A 24 -48.68 16.01 -11.41
N LEU A 25 -48.23 14.95 -12.10
CA LEU A 25 -48.99 14.30 -13.17
C LEU A 25 -50.26 13.62 -12.64
N ILE A 26 -50.20 12.99 -11.46
CA ILE A 26 -51.38 12.41 -10.80
C ILE A 26 -52.40 13.51 -10.50
N ALA A 27 -51.99 14.60 -9.85
CA ALA A 27 -52.85 15.73 -9.53
C ALA A 27 -53.48 16.37 -10.79
N LEU A 28 -52.73 16.48 -11.89
CA LEU A 28 -53.25 16.94 -13.18
C LEU A 28 -54.27 15.96 -13.77
N SER A 29 -54.00 14.66 -13.73
CA SER A 29 -54.86 13.63 -14.34
C SER A 29 -56.18 13.45 -13.60
N SER A 30 -56.19 13.68 -12.29
CA SER A 30 -57.36 13.52 -11.43
C SER A 30 -58.25 14.76 -11.39
N GLY A 31 -57.81 15.87 -11.99
CA GLY A 31 -58.57 17.11 -12.01
C GLY A 31 -58.45 17.91 -10.71
N ASP A 32 -57.54 17.56 -9.79
CA ASP A 32 -57.32 18.21 -8.49
C ASP A 32 -57.11 19.74 -8.63
N LEU A 33 -56.60 20.20 -9.77
CA LEU A 33 -56.37 21.63 -10.06
C LEU A 33 -57.61 22.41 -10.52
N GLU A 34 -58.65 21.74 -11.06
CA GLU A 34 -59.80 22.40 -11.70
C GLU A 34 -61.15 22.07 -11.06
N ASN A 35 -61.36 20.85 -10.55
CA ASN A 35 -62.64 20.40 -9.97
C ASN A 35 -62.43 19.69 -8.62
N GLN A 36 -62.98 20.26 -7.54
CA GLN A 36 -62.83 19.80 -6.15
C GLN A 36 -63.61 18.51 -5.78
N GLU A 37 -64.07 17.70 -6.74
CA GLU A 37 -64.93 16.55 -6.43
C GLU A 37 -64.16 15.29 -6.00
N GLN A 38 -62.91 15.11 -6.42
CA GLN A 38 -62.01 14.04 -5.97
C GLN A 38 -60.59 14.61 -5.88
N ILE A 39 -60.02 14.72 -4.68
CA ILE A 39 -58.69 15.30 -4.45
C ILE A 39 -57.76 14.15 -4.08
N CYS A 40 -56.83 13.76 -4.94
CA CYS A 40 -55.86 12.71 -4.63
C CYS A 40 -54.80 13.16 -3.60
N ILE A 41 -54.31 14.40 -3.74
CA ILE A 41 -53.29 14.96 -2.85
C ILE A 41 -53.67 16.39 -2.49
N SER A 42 -53.94 16.61 -1.21
CA SER A 42 -54.37 17.92 -0.72
C SER A 42 -53.23 18.95 -0.80
N ASN A 43 -53.57 20.18 -1.19
CA ASN A 43 -52.67 21.33 -1.24
C ASN A 43 -51.47 21.17 -2.21
N VAL A 44 -51.70 20.50 -3.34
CA VAL A 44 -50.76 20.41 -4.48
C VAL A 44 -51.32 21.17 -5.69
N ASP A 45 -51.06 22.46 -5.70
CA ASP A 45 -51.55 23.46 -6.67
C ASP A 45 -50.51 23.83 -7.74
N SER A 46 -49.25 23.46 -7.54
CA SER A 46 -48.14 23.74 -8.47
C SER A 46 -47.11 22.62 -8.49
N PHE A 47 -46.25 22.58 -9.53
CA PHE A 47 -45.12 21.65 -9.57
C PHE A 47 -44.21 21.80 -8.35
N THR A 48 -44.00 23.02 -7.88
CA THR A 48 -43.21 23.29 -6.65
C THR A 48 -43.86 22.66 -5.43
N ALA A 49 -45.20 22.71 -5.31
CA ALA A 49 -45.91 22.05 -4.22
C ALA A 49 -45.80 20.52 -4.30
N ALA A 50 -45.87 19.93 -5.50
CA ALA A 50 -45.67 18.49 -5.71
C ALA A 50 -44.22 18.05 -5.41
N PHE A 51 -43.24 18.86 -5.79
CA PHE A 51 -41.83 18.65 -5.44
C PHE A 51 -41.62 18.69 -3.93
N LEU A 52 -42.19 19.68 -3.23
CA LEU A 52 -42.12 19.75 -1.77
C LEU A 52 -42.79 18.53 -1.11
N PHE A 53 -43.95 18.10 -1.58
CA PHE A 53 -44.61 16.89 -1.10
C PHE A 53 -43.74 15.63 -1.30
N SER A 54 -43.09 15.50 -2.45
CA SER A 54 -42.14 14.42 -2.74
C SER A 54 -40.95 14.43 -1.76
N VAL A 55 -40.37 15.60 -1.49
CA VAL A 55 -39.29 15.75 -0.50
C VAL A 55 -39.79 15.38 0.90
N GLU A 56 -40.92 15.92 1.34
CA GLU A 56 -41.53 15.67 2.65
C GLU A 56 -41.81 14.18 2.88
N THR A 57 -42.27 13.48 1.84
CA THR A 57 -42.58 12.04 1.87
C THR A 57 -41.31 11.20 1.94
N GLN A 58 -40.36 11.40 1.03
CA GLN A 58 -39.15 10.57 0.96
C GLN A 58 -38.20 10.79 2.14
N THR A 59 -38.11 12.02 2.65
CA THR A 59 -37.27 12.35 3.81
C THR A 59 -37.99 12.09 5.13
N THR A 60 -39.25 11.65 5.10
CA THR A 60 -40.08 11.39 6.29
C THR A 60 -40.28 12.60 7.21
N ILE A 61 -40.13 13.82 6.68
CA ILE A 61 -40.39 15.05 7.45
C ILE A 61 -41.89 15.22 7.68
N GLY A 62 -42.69 15.04 6.63
CA GLY A 62 -44.16 15.01 6.70
C GLY A 62 -44.78 16.16 7.50
N TYR A 63 -44.61 17.42 7.06
CA TYR A 63 -45.17 18.58 7.77
C TYR A 63 -46.69 18.53 7.95
N GLY A 64 -47.39 17.75 7.13
CA GLY A 64 -48.83 17.49 7.25
C GLY A 64 -49.71 18.54 6.58
N TYR A 65 -49.13 19.63 6.06
CA TYR A 65 -49.87 20.59 5.23
C TYR A 65 -50.29 19.98 3.88
N ARG A 66 -49.44 19.12 3.30
CA ARG A 66 -49.73 18.32 2.11
C ARG A 66 -49.85 16.86 2.52
N TYR A 67 -50.94 16.22 2.15
CA TYR A 67 -51.21 14.83 2.52
C TYR A 67 -51.98 14.10 1.42
N VAL A 68 -51.76 12.80 1.32
CA VAL A 68 -52.47 11.90 0.39
C VAL A 68 -53.83 11.53 0.97
N THR A 69 -54.86 11.45 0.13
CA THR A 69 -56.22 11.01 0.50
C THR A 69 -56.45 9.55 0.08
N GLU A 70 -57.57 8.97 0.51
CA GLU A 70 -57.97 7.60 0.18
C GLU A 70 -58.61 7.47 -1.21
N ASP A 71 -58.91 8.60 -1.87
CA ASP A 71 -59.68 8.65 -3.11
C ASP A 71 -58.94 8.02 -4.30
N CYS A 72 -57.60 8.05 -4.26
CA CYS A 72 -56.75 7.64 -5.38
C CYS A 72 -55.76 6.54 -4.97
N PRO A 73 -56.09 5.26 -5.23
CA PRO A 73 -55.21 4.12 -4.91
C PRO A 73 -53.82 4.21 -5.56
N LEU A 74 -53.74 4.85 -6.73
CA LEU A 74 -52.47 5.08 -7.43
C LEU A 74 -51.54 6.02 -6.63
N ALA A 75 -52.07 7.08 -6.03
CA ALA A 75 -51.29 8.01 -5.21
C ALA A 75 -50.77 7.32 -3.95
N VAL A 76 -51.61 6.54 -3.27
CA VAL A 76 -51.23 5.71 -2.12
C VAL A 76 -50.13 4.72 -2.50
N PHE A 77 -50.26 4.01 -3.62
CA PHE A 77 -49.24 3.10 -4.13
C PHE A 77 -47.91 3.83 -4.39
N MET A 78 -47.94 5.02 -5.02
CA MET A 78 -46.73 5.80 -5.29
C MET A 78 -46.03 6.27 -4.01
N VAL A 79 -46.79 6.66 -2.97
CA VAL A 79 -46.22 6.99 -1.65
C VAL A 79 -45.52 5.79 -1.02
N VAL A 80 -46.15 4.60 -1.08
CA VAL A 80 -45.53 3.35 -0.58
C VAL A 80 -44.26 3.02 -1.38
N PHE A 81 -44.33 3.08 -2.70
CA PHE A 81 -43.19 2.81 -3.57
C PHE A 81 -42.04 3.81 -3.35
N GLN A 82 -42.35 5.10 -3.22
CA GLN A 82 -41.37 6.13 -2.89
C GLN A 82 -40.71 5.88 -1.54
N SER A 83 -41.48 5.48 -0.53
CA SER A 83 -40.96 5.19 0.82
C SER A 83 -39.97 4.03 0.77
N ILE A 84 -40.31 2.95 0.06
CA ILE A 84 -39.41 1.79 -0.12
C ILE A 84 -38.14 2.20 -0.86
N LEU A 85 -38.25 2.94 -1.96
CA LEU A 85 -37.08 3.38 -2.73
C LEU A 85 -36.19 4.34 -1.93
N GLY A 86 -36.80 5.25 -1.14
CA GLY A 86 -36.09 6.15 -0.23
C GLY A 86 -35.22 5.38 0.76
N CYS A 87 -35.80 4.39 1.44
CA CYS A 87 -35.06 3.53 2.37
C CYS A 87 -33.91 2.76 1.68
N ILE A 88 -34.11 2.30 0.44
CA ILE A 88 -33.04 1.63 -0.33
C ILE A 88 -31.90 2.61 -0.61
N ILE A 89 -32.20 3.82 -1.09
CA ILE A 89 -31.18 4.85 -1.37
C ILE A 89 -30.39 5.17 -0.10
N ASP A 90 -31.07 5.38 1.03
CA ASP A 90 -30.43 5.66 2.32
C ASP A 90 -29.50 4.52 2.76
N ALA A 91 -29.96 3.27 2.67
CA ALA A 91 -29.15 2.10 3.00
C ALA A 91 -27.88 2.00 2.13
N PHE A 92 -28.00 2.27 0.83
CA PHE A 92 -26.85 2.31 -0.08
C PHE A 92 -25.86 3.41 0.28
N ILE A 93 -26.35 4.61 0.63
CA ILE A 93 -25.49 5.74 1.01
C ILE A 93 -24.73 5.41 2.29
N ILE A 94 -25.40 4.94 3.34
CA ILE A 94 -24.76 4.56 4.60
C ILE A 94 -23.72 3.46 4.35
N GLY A 95 -24.08 2.42 3.58
CA GLY A 95 -23.16 1.33 3.23
C GLY A 95 -21.93 1.82 2.46
N ALA A 96 -22.11 2.68 1.46
CA ALA A 96 -21.02 3.23 0.67
C ALA A 96 -20.11 4.17 1.48
N VAL A 97 -20.68 4.99 2.38
CA VAL A 97 -19.90 5.83 3.30
C VAL A 97 -19.07 4.96 4.24
N MET A 98 -19.68 3.98 4.89
CA MET A 98 -18.98 3.06 5.80
C MET A 98 -17.86 2.29 5.10
N ALA A 99 -18.14 1.74 3.91
CA ALA A 99 -17.14 1.06 3.10
C ALA A 99 -15.97 1.98 2.71
N LYS A 100 -16.26 3.25 2.39
CA LYS A 100 -15.21 4.23 2.07
C LYS A 100 -14.41 4.66 3.30
N MET A 101 -15.04 4.80 4.46
CA MET A 101 -14.37 5.13 5.73
C MET A 101 -13.46 3.99 6.19
N ALA A 102 -13.87 2.74 5.99
CA ALA A 102 -13.07 1.57 6.36
C ALA A 102 -11.78 1.45 5.54
N LYS A 103 -11.71 1.98 4.31
CA LYS A 103 -10.52 1.86 3.46
C LYS A 103 -9.29 2.55 4.08
N PRO A 104 -8.17 1.84 4.28
CA PRO A 104 -6.98 2.36 4.97
C PRO A 104 -6.08 3.26 4.11
N LYS A 105 -6.65 4.08 3.21
CA LYS A 105 -5.87 4.83 2.20
C LYS A 105 -4.84 5.79 2.81
N LYS A 106 -5.15 6.41 3.96
CA LYS A 106 -4.26 7.34 4.67
C LYS A 106 -3.15 6.65 5.47
N ARG A 107 -3.13 5.31 5.53
CA ARG A 107 -2.12 4.58 6.29
C ARG A 107 -0.86 4.27 5.48
N ASN A 108 -0.97 4.19 4.15
CA ASN A 108 0.21 4.13 3.27
C ASN A 108 1.13 5.34 3.46
N GLU A 109 0.59 6.52 3.78
CA GLU A 109 1.38 7.74 4.05
C GLU A 109 2.16 7.69 5.37
N THR A 110 1.91 6.69 6.23
CA THR A 110 2.57 6.56 7.54
C THR A 110 3.59 5.43 7.62
N LEU A 111 3.66 4.60 6.58
CA LEU A 111 4.75 3.64 6.40
C LEU A 111 5.76 4.30 5.47
N VAL A 112 6.97 4.49 5.98
CA VAL A 112 8.03 5.21 5.26
C VAL A 112 9.18 4.26 4.91
N PHE A 113 9.76 4.50 3.74
CA PHE A 113 10.98 3.87 3.27
C PHE A 113 12.10 4.91 3.33
N SER A 114 13.35 4.48 3.49
CA SER A 114 14.49 5.39 3.30
C SER A 114 14.52 5.92 1.88
N HIS A 115 15.03 7.13 1.68
CA HIS A 115 15.24 7.75 0.38
C HIS A 115 16.34 7.07 -0.43
N TYR A 116 17.35 6.54 0.26
CA TYR A 116 18.46 5.83 -0.36
C TYR A 116 18.45 4.37 0.07
N ALA A 117 18.89 3.49 -0.83
CA ALA A 117 19.37 2.16 -0.47
C ALA A 117 20.88 2.22 -0.29
N THR A 118 21.45 1.29 0.47
CA THR A 118 22.89 1.25 0.76
C THR A 118 23.44 -0.13 0.48
N ILE A 119 24.66 -0.21 -0.05
CA ILE A 119 25.40 -1.46 -0.21
C ILE A 119 26.63 -1.39 0.71
N ALA A 120 26.76 -2.32 1.65
CA ALA A 120 27.94 -2.41 2.50
C ALA A 120 28.13 -3.82 3.06
N MET A 121 29.30 -4.05 3.65
CA MET A 121 29.61 -5.32 4.31
C MET A 121 28.86 -5.44 5.64
N ARG A 122 28.22 -6.59 5.86
CA ARG A 122 27.62 -7.01 7.13
C ARG A 122 27.97 -8.47 7.38
N ASP A 123 28.55 -8.77 8.54
CA ASP A 123 28.94 -10.13 8.95
C ASP A 123 29.77 -10.90 7.90
N GLY A 124 30.65 -10.19 7.19
CA GLY A 124 31.53 -10.74 6.17
C GLY A 124 30.88 -10.99 4.80
N LYS A 125 29.62 -10.58 4.61
CA LYS A 125 28.89 -10.65 3.34
C LYS A 125 28.59 -9.24 2.81
N LEU A 126 28.52 -9.09 1.49
CA LEU A 126 28.07 -7.86 0.86
C LEU A 126 26.54 -7.85 0.84
N CYS A 127 25.92 -6.78 1.32
CA CYS A 127 24.47 -6.72 1.47
C CYS A 127 23.90 -5.43 0.88
N LEU A 128 22.78 -5.56 0.18
CA LEU A 128 21.90 -4.45 -0.17
C LEU A 128 20.93 -4.20 0.99
N MET A 129 20.76 -2.94 1.37
CA MET A 129 20.00 -2.57 2.56
C MET A 129 19.15 -1.32 2.33
N TRP A 130 17.91 -1.35 2.80
CA TRP A 130 17.03 -0.18 2.87
C TRP A 130 16.29 -0.18 4.21
N ARG A 131 15.76 0.97 4.61
CA ARG A 131 15.08 1.11 5.89
C ARG A 131 13.58 1.25 5.71
N VAL A 132 12.82 0.60 6.57
CA VAL A 132 11.37 0.76 6.69
C VAL A 132 11.01 1.26 8.08
N GLY A 133 10.01 2.11 8.19
CA GLY A 133 9.57 2.68 9.47
C GLY A 133 8.07 2.89 9.54
N ASN A 134 7.54 2.87 10.76
CA ASN A 134 6.15 3.17 11.05
C ASN A 134 6.03 4.47 11.84
N LEU A 135 5.49 5.52 11.24
CA LEU A 135 5.32 6.83 11.88
C LEU A 135 4.16 6.85 12.91
N ARG A 136 3.35 5.79 12.99
CA ARG A 136 2.26 5.66 13.96
C ARG A 136 2.62 4.68 15.07
N LYS A 137 2.02 4.89 16.24
CA LYS A 137 2.10 3.96 17.38
C LYS A 137 1.31 2.66 17.17
N SER A 138 0.29 2.67 16.30
CA SER A 138 -0.50 1.47 15.99
C SER A 138 0.33 0.46 15.20
N HIS A 139 0.21 -0.82 15.53
CA HIS A 139 1.03 -1.88 14.94
C HIS A 139 0.54 -2.26 13.54
N LEU A 140 1.49 -2.67 12.68
CA LEU A 140 1.22 -3.36 11.43
C LEU A 140 1.33 -4.87 11.71
N VAL A 141 0.20 -5.56 11.68
CA VAL A 141 0.09 -6.98 12.03
C VAL A 141 0.47 -7.82 10.81
N GLU A 142 1.16 -8.94 10.99
CA GLU A 142 1.65 -9.80 9.88
C GLU A 142 2.42 -9.01 8.80
N ALA A 143 3.25 -8.08 9.26
CA ALA A 143 4.06 -7.27 8.36
C ALA A 143 5.14 -8.14 7.70
N HIS A 144 5.25 -8.05 6.37
CA HIS A 144 6.27 -8.74 5.61
C HIS A 144 6.74 -7.89 4.43
N VAL A 145 7.97 -8.14 3.98
CA VAL A 145 8.63 -7.36 2.93
C VAL A 145 8.92 -8.20 1.70
N ARG A 146 8.94 -7.54 0.54
CA ARG A 146 9.34 -8.13 -0.74
C ARG A 146 10.14 -7.12 -1.53
N ALA A 147 11.04 -7.59 -2.40
CA ALA A 147 11.81 -6.73 -3.28
C ALA A 147 11.94 -7.37 -4.67
N GLN A 148 11.93 -6.53 -5.71
CA GLN A 148 12.07 -6.97 -7.09
C GLN A 148 13.03 -6.05 -7.82
N LEU A 149 13.94 -6.63 -8.62
CA LEU A 149 14.76 -5.93 -9.58
C LEU A 149 14.01 -5.81 -10.91
N LEU A 150 13.88 -4.58 -11.39
CA LEU A 150 13.37 -4.25 -12.70
C LEU A 150 14.54 -3.88 -13.61
N LYS A 151 14.72 -4.66 -14.68
CA LYS A 151 15.77 -4.41 -15.69
C LYS A 151 15.34 -4.96 -17.05
N SER A 152 15.66 -4.25 -18.12
CA SER A 152 15.51 -4.79 -19.47
C SER A 152 16.57 -5.86 -19.74
N ARG A 153 16.20 -7.00 -20.31
CA ARG A 153 17.18 -8.02 -20.73
C ARG A 153 16.78 -8.71 -22.03
N THR A 154 17.77 -9.28 -22.69
CA THR A 154 17.56 -10.19 -23.82
C THR A 154 17.89 -11.60 -23.36
N THR A 155 17.01 -12.57 -23.64
CA THR A 155 17.23 -13.98 -23.31
C THR A 155 18.33 -14.59 -24.18
N ALA A 156 18.83 -15.77 -23.81
CA ALA A 156 19.81 -16.50 -24.60
C ALA A 156 19.26 -16.89 -25.98
N GLU A 157 17.95 -17.07 -26.09
CA GLU A 157 17.21 -17.38 -27.31
C GLU A 157 16.96 -16.15 -28.20
N GLY A 158 17.32 -14.94 -27.74
CA GLY A 158 17.17 -13.69 -28.48
C GLY A 158 15.84 -12.95 -28.29
N GLU A 159 15.03 -13.33 -27.29
CA GLU A 159 13.81 -12.60 -26.94
C GLU A 159 14.15 -11.38 -26.10
N PHE A 160 13.68 -10.19 -26.51
CA PHE A 160 13.85 -8.96 -25.76
C PHE A 160 12.69 -8.76 -24.79
N ILE A 161 13.00 -8.69 -23.48
CA ILE A 161 12.05 -8.42 -22.40
C ILE A 161 12.27 -6.98 -21.94
N PRO A 162 11.33 -6.05 -22.22
CA PRO A 162 11.52 -4.63 -21.91
C PRO A 162 11.68 -4.33 -20.41
N LEU A 163 10.97 -5.07 -19.55
CA LEU A 163 11.00 -4.90 -18.11
C LEU A 163 10.84 -6.27 -17.45
N ASP A 164 11.95 -6.96 -17.26
CA ASP A 164 11.96 -8.22 -16.54
C ASP A 164 11.92 -7.96 -15.03
N GLN A 165 11.18 -8.80 -14.31
CA GLN A 165 11.00 -8.69 -12.86
C GLN A 165 11.68 -9.88 -12.19
N MET A 166 12.85 -9.64 -11.62
CA MET A 166 13.60 -10.66 -10.89
C MET A 166 13.39 -10.46 -9.38
N ASP A 167 13.09 -11.53 -8.66
CA ASP A 167 12.90 -11.46 -7.21
C ASP A 167 14.24 -11.21 -6.50
N ILE A 168 14.21 -10.44 -5.41
CA ILE A 168 15.36 -10.20 -4.55
C ILE A 168 15.04 -10.83 -3.20
N ASP A 169 15.78 -11.89 -2.84
CA ASP A 169 15.50 -12.61 -1.60
C ASP A 169 15.82 -11.77 -0.37
N VAL A 170 14.81 -11.59 0.49
CA VAL A 170 14.90 -10.92 1.79
C VAL A 170 14.71 -11.91 2.94
N GLY A 171 14.88 -13.21 2.66
CA GLY A 171 14.72 -14.32 3.56
C GLY A 171 13.31 -14.90 3.57
N PHE A 172 12.67 -15.03 2.40
CA PHE A 172 11.32 -15.61 2.30
C PHE A 172 11.29 -17.08 2.74
N ASP A 173 12.25 -17.88 2.29
CA ASP A 173 12.30 -19.33 2.59
C ASP A 173 12.57 -19.62 4.08
N THR A 174 13.35 -18.75 4.73
CA THR A 174 13.60 -18.82 6.18
C THR A 174 12.50 -18.12 6.99
N GLY A 175 11.66 -17.35 6.31
CA GLY A 175 10.58 -16.55 6.87
C GLY A 175 11.06 -15.36 7.72
N VAL A 176 12.26 -14.85 7.41
CA VAL A 176 12.86 -13.63 7.98
C VAL A 176 12.25 -12.37 7.35
N ASP A 177 11.64 -12.51 6.17
CA ASP A 177 10.84 -11.47 5.50
C ASP A 177 9.69 -10.93 6.36
N ARG A 178 9.19 -11.75 7.30
CA ARG A 178 8.15 -11.39 8.28
C ARG A 178 8.77 -10.58 9.42
N ILE A 179 8.42 -9.31 9.50
CA ILE A 179 9.01 -8.34 10.44
C ILE A 179 8.03 -7.90 11.52
N PHE A 180 8.57 -7.58 12.70
CA PHE A 180 7.83 -6.92 13.78
C PHE A 180 8.16 -5.43 13.83
N LEU A 181 7.40 -4.62 13.07
CA LEU A 181 7.73 -3.21 12.82
C LEU A 181 7.24 -2.27 13.94
N VAL A 182 8.05 -2.12 14.99
CA VAL A 182 7.84 -1.13 16.08
C VAL A 182 8.78 0.07 15.93
N SER A 183 10.10 -0.18 15.93
CA SER A 183 11.11 0.80 15.54
C SER A 183 11.44 0.62 14.05
N PRO A 184 12.09 1.61 13.40
CA PRO A 184 12.65 1.40 12.07
C PRO A 184 13.52 0.15 11.98
N ILE A 185 13.33 -0.63 10.92
CA ILE A 185 14.10 -1.85 10.64
C ILE A 185 14.84 -1.63 9.33
N THR A 186 16.11 -2.02 9.30
CA THR A 186 16.88 -2.12 8.07
C THR A 186 16.67 -3.50 7.48
N ILE A 187 16.01 -3.56 6.33
CA ILE A 187 15.86 -4.77 5.53
C ILE A 187 17.19 -5.06 4.85
N VAL A 188 17.52 -6.34 4.75
CA VAL A 188 18.80 -6.82 4.26
C VAL A 188 18.54 -7.87 3.18
N HIS A 189 19.14 -7.66 2.03
CA HIS A 189 19.33 -8.69 1.01
C HIS A 189 20.82 -9.03 1.00
N GLU A 190 21.14 -10.30 1.24
CA GLU A 190 22.51 -10.81 1.10
C GLU A 190 22.79 -11.04 -0.38
N ILE A 191 23.90 -10.47 -0.89
CA ILE A 191 24.30 -10.65 -2.28
C ILE A 191 25.15 -11.92 -2.36
N ASP A 192 24.49 -13.05 -2.62
CA ASP A 192 25.07 -14.38 -2.82
C ASP A 192 24.95 -14.84 -4.29
N GLU A 193 25.26 -16.12 -4.56
CA GLU A 193 25.30 -16.69 -5.91
C GLU A 193 23.96 -16.65 -6.65
N ASP A 194 22.84 -16.68 -5.90
CA ASP A 194 21.48 -16.64 -6.45
C ASP A 194 20.99 -15.19 -6.63
N SER A 195 21.72 -14.20 -6.10
CA SER A 195 21.37 -12.79 -6.21
C SER A 195 21.56 -12.26 -7.64
N PRO A 196 20.63 -11.44 -8.16
CA PRO A 196 20.83 -10.77 -9.44
C PRO A 196 21.95 -9.71 -9.42
N PHE A 197 22.49 -9.39 -8.24
CA PHE A 197 23.61 -8.46 -8.04
C PHE A 197 24.96 -9.17 -7.87
N TYR A 198 25.02 -10.51 -7.95
CA TYR A 198 26.21 -11.28 -7.60
C TYR A 198 27.48 -10.86 -8.36
N ASP A 199 27.33 -10.67 -9.68
CA ASP A 199 28.40 -10.25 -10.57
C ASP A 199 28.61 -8.73 -10.60
N MET A 200 27.79 -7.94 -9.90
CA MET A 200 27.78 -6.48 -10.05
C MET A 200 28.79 -5.79 -9.11
N SER A 201 29.73 -5.05 -9.70
CA SER A 201 30.67 -4.17 -8.99
C SER A 201 30.11 -2.74 -8.82
N LYS A 202 30.82 -1.90 -8.05
CA LYS A 202 30.45 -0.48 -7.88
C LYS A 202 30.36 0.27 -9.23
N GLN A 203 31.33 0.06 -10.12
CA GLN A 203 31.39 0.76 -11.40
C GLN A 203 30.29 0.28 -12.37
N GLU A 204 29.98 -1.01 -12.35
CA GLU A 204 28.88 -1.57 -13.15
C GLU A 204 27.53 -1.13 -12.63
N LEU A 205 27.37 -1.00 -11.31
CA LEU A 205 26.15 -0.42 -10.74
C LEU A 205 25.96 0.99 -11.28
N GLU A 206 26.95 1.87 -11.15
CA GLU A 206 26.89 3.28 -11.60
C GLU A 206 26.58 3.44 -13.10
N SER A 207 26.95 2.45 -13.93
CA SER A 207 26.69 2.46 -15.37
C SER A 207 25.43 1.69 -15.79
N SER A 208 24.82 0.94 -14.88
CA SER A 208 23.63 0.14 -15.15
C SER A 208 22.35 0.96 -15.01
N GLU A 209 21.41 0.77 -15.93
CA GLU A 209 20.03 1.23 -15.77
C GLU A 209 19.21 0.12 -15.11
N LEU A 210 18.92 0.29 -13.82
CA LEU A 210 18.08 -0.63 -13.05
C LEU A 210 17.21 0.13 -12.05
N GLU A 211 16.12 -0.51 -11.65
CA GLU A 211 15.23 -0.02 -10.60
C GLU A 211 14.89 -1.16 -9.65
N ILE A 212 15.01 -0.92 -8.34
CA ILE A 212 14.65 -1.87 -7.30
C ILE A 212 13.33 -1.43 -6.71
N VAL A 213 12.28 -2.23 -6.87
CA VAL A 213 10.97 -1.99 -6.24
C VAL A 213 10.91 -2.72 -4.92
N VAL A 214 10.61 -1.98 -3.85
CA VAL A 214 10.46 -2.54 -2.50
C VAL A 214 9.00 -2.43 -2.06
N ILE A 215 8.51 -3.48 -1.42
CA ILE A 215 7.12 -3.65 -1.04
C ILE A 215 7.06 -4.02 0.44
N LEU A 216 6.20 -3.33 1.18
CA LEU A 216 5.85 -3.66 2.56
C LEU A 216 4.35 -3.92 2.62
N GLU A 217 3.99 -5.13 3.04
CA GLU A 217 2.62 -5.58 3.21
C GLU A 217 2.33 -5.84 4.68
N GLY A 218 1.07 -5.69 5.08
CA GLY A 218 0.61 -6.09 6.40
C GLY A 218 -0.81 -5.63 6.69
N MET A 219 -1.34 -6.02 7.84
CA MET A 219 -2.68 -5.71 8.29
C MET A 219 -2.74 -4.53 9.26
N VAL A 220 -3.72 -3.65 9.02
CA VAL A 220 -4.02 -2.51 9.87
C VAL A 220 -4.74 -2.98 11.13
N GLU A 221 -4.09 -2.87 12.30
CA GLU A 221 -4.62 -3.31 13.60
C GLU A 221 -6.10 -2.94 13.86
N ALA A 222 -6.51 -1.70 13.58
CA ALA A 222 -7.86 -1.22 13.86
C ALA A 222 -8.94 -1.73 12.89
N THR A 223 -8.59 -2.08 11.65
CA THR A 223 -9.57 -2.47 10.61
C THR A 223 -9.41 -3.90 10.11
N ALA A 224 -8.32 -4.59 10.50
CA ALA A 224 -7.91 -5.88 9.98
C ALA A 224 -7.85 -5.95 8.44
N MET A 225 -7.71 -4.80 7.77
CA MET A 225 -7.56 -4.73 6.32
C MET A 225 -6.08 -4.78 5.96
N THR A 226 -5.75 -5.54 4.91
CA THR A 226 -4.41 -5.56 4.34
C THR A 226 -4.11 -4.24 3.63
N THR A 227 -2.88 -3.76 3.81
CA THR A 227 -2.34 -2.56 3.17
C THR A 227 -0.99 -2.89 2.57
N GLN A 228 -0.72 -2.31 1.40
CA GLN A 228 0.54 -2.48 0.70
C GLN A 228 1.12 -1.08 0.44
N CYS A 229 2.34 -0.85 0.94
CA CYS A 229 3.14 0.34 0.65
C CYS A 229 4.31 -0.05 -0.25
N ARG A 230 4.68 0.83 -1.17
CA ARG A 230 5.69 0.57 -2.20
C ARG A 230 6.58 1.79 -2.33
N SER A 231 7.86 1.55 -2.57
CA SER A 231 8.85 2.55 -2.99
C SER A 231 9.74 1.93 -4.06
N SER A 232 10.56 2.74 -4.71
CA SER A 232 11.62 2.23 -5.57
C SER A 232 12.93 2.98 -5.36
N TYR A 233 14.01 2.34 -5.80
CA TYR A 233 15.36 2.88 -5.81
C TYR A 233 15.93 2.73 -7.22
N VAL A 234 16.19 3.84 -7.89
CA VAL A 234 16.97 3.81 -9.12
C VAL A 234 18.46 3.69 -8.81
N THR A 235 19.28 3.34 -9.81
CA THR A 235 20.74 3.23 -9.67
C THR A 235 21.38 4.39 -8.89
N SER A 236 21.01 5.65 -9.18
CA SER A 236 21.59 6.82 -8.51
C SER A 236 21.14 7.01 -7.05
N GLU A 237 20.14 6.26 -6.60
CA GLU A 237 19.64 6.26 -5.23
C GLU A 237 20.22 5.12 -4.40
N ILE A 238 21.11 4.31 -4.97
CA ILE A 238 21.81 3.21 -4.29
C ILE A 238 23.24 3.67 -3.96
N LEU A 239 23.52 3.84 -2.67
CA LEU A 239 24.79 4.34 -2.17
C LEU A 239 25.74 3.17 -1.83
N TRP A 240 26.76 2.98 -2.66
CA TRP A 240 27.80 1.97 -2.42
C TRP A 240 28.79 2.41 -1.34
N GLY A 241 29.04 1.55 -0.37
CA GLY A 241 29.94 1.81 0.74
C GLY A 241 29.35 2.73 1.82
N HIS A 242 28.02 2.77 1.94
CA HIS A 242 27.32 3.54 2.97
C HIS A 242 26.64 2.62 3.98
N ARG A 243 26.43 3.11 5.20
CA ARG A 243 25.58 2.49 6.21
C ARG A 243 24.64 3.52 6.81
N PHE A 244 23.45 3.09 7.19
CA PHE A 244 22.51 3.97 7.89
C PHE A 244 22.96 4.30 9.30
N GLU A 245 22.74 5.54 9.73
CA GLU A 245 22.93 5.94 11.13
C GLU A 245 21.96 5.21 12.06
N PRO A 246 22.38 4.84 13.30
CA PRO A 246 21.48 4.32 14.30
C PRO A 246 20.38 5.32 14.65
N VAL A 247 19.13 4.85 14.74
CA VAL A 247 17.97 5.68 15.08
C VAL A 247 17.36 5.32 16.45
N LEU A 248 17.72 4.16 17.00
CA LEU A 248 17.22 3.65 18.26
C LEU A 248 18.25 3.93 19.34
N PHE A 249 17.86 4.69 20.36
CA PHE A 249 18.69 5.04 21.49
C PHE A 249 18.01 4.62 22.80
N GLU A 250 18.79 4.13 23.75
CA GLU A 250 18.32 3.81 25.08
C GLU A 250 18.39 5.06 25.98
N ASP A 251 17.27 5.47 26.55
CA ASP A 251 17.18 6.55 27.53
C ASP A 251 16.65 6.03 28.87
N LYS A 252 17.60 5.64 29.73
CA LYS A 252 17.43 5.15 31.11
C LYS A 252 16.47 3.95 31.26
N ASN A 253 15.17 4.20 31.11
CA ASN A 253 14.08 3.24 31.33
C ASN A 253 13.23 2.99 30.07
N HIS A 254 13.53 3.64 28.94
CA HIS A 254 12.77 3.47 27.71
C HIS A 254 13.66 3.62 26.47
N TYR A 255 13.20 3.05 25.35
CA TYR A 255 13.83 3.28 24.05
C TYR A 255 13.19 4.46 23.35
N LYS A 256 14.02 5.31 22.75
CA LYS A 256 13.61 6.46 21.95
C LYS A 256 14.09 6.28 20.53
N VAL A 257 13.20 6.55 19.58
CA VAL A 257 13.52 6.56 18.14
C VAL A 257 13.66 8.01 17.69
N ASP A 258 14.82 8.36 17.13
CA ASP A 258 15.03 9.65 16.48
C ASP A 258 14.87 9.51 14.96
N TYR A 259 13.74 10.01 14.43
CA TYR A 259 13.46 9.98 13.00
C TYR A 259 14.27 11.01 12.20
N SER A 260 14.94 11.97 12.83
CA SER A 260 15.82 12.89 12.10
C SER A 260 17.01 12.18 11.48
N HIS A 261 17.46 11.07 12.07
CA HIS A 261 18.54 10.22 11.56
C HIS A 261 18.03 9.08 10.67
N PHE A 262 16.73 9.03 10.37
CA PHE A 262 16.13 7.93 9.61
C PHE A 262 16.74 7.81 8.21
N GLU A 263 17.01 8.94 7.57
CA GLU A 263 17.56 9.03 6.22
C GLU A 263 19.09 9.15 6.18
N ASN A 264 19.71 9.46 7.32
CA ASN A 264 21.14 9.72 7.38
C ASN A 264 21.94 8.44 7.13
N THR A 265 22.97 8.59 6.30
CA THR A 265 23.96 7.54 6.03
C THR A 265 25.36 8.09 6.22
N TYR A 266 26.30 7.21 6.54
CA TYR A 266 27.72 7.54 6.67
C TYR A 266 28.56 6.60 5.79
N GLU A 267 29.66 7.14 5.26
CA GLU A 267 30.59 6.40 4.42
C GLU A 267 31.42 5.39 5.22
N VAL A 268 31.65 4.24 4.59
CA VAL A 268 32.41 3.10 5.11
C VAL A 268 33.49 2.78 4.09
N SER A 269 34.63 3.44 4.22
CA SER A 269 35.77 3.33 3.32
C SER A 269 36.35 1.91 3.21
N SER A 270 36.11 1.05 4.20
CA SER A 270 36.53 -0.35 4.19
C SER A 270 35.68 -1.25 3.29
N THR A 271 34.60 -0.73 2.69
CA THR A 271 33.73 -1.52 1.82
C THR A 271 34.43 -1.82 0.50
N PRO A 272 34.57 -3.09 0.10
CA PRO A 272 35.15 -3.44 -1.20
C PRO A 272 34.34 -2.85 -2.36
N GLN A 273 35.02 -2.49 -3.45
CA GLN A 273 34.38 -1.94 -4.65
C GLN A 273 34.14 -3.00 -5.74
N CYS A 274 34.67 -4.21 -5.56
CA CYS A 274 34.47 -5.34 -6.46
C CYS A 274 33.12 -6.02 -6.20
N SER A 275 32.70 -6.89 -7.11
CA SER A 275 31.45 -7.65 -7.00
C SER A 275 31.49 -8.65 -5.84
N ALA A 276 30.32 -9.18 -5.47
CA ALA A 276 30.23 -10.25 -4.47
C ALA A 276 30.94 -11.52 -4.93
N ARG A 277 30.88 -11.82 -6.23
CA ARG A 277 31.64 -12.91 -6.85
C ARG A 277 33.14 -12.77 -6.69
N ASP A 278 33.69 -11.61 -7.03
CA ASP A 278 35.13 -11.35 -6.89
C ASP A 278 35.59 -11.51 -5.42
N LEU A 279 34.72 -11.14 -4.47
CA LEU A 279 34.99 -11.34 -3.05
C LEU A 279 34.99 -12.81 -2.66
N ALA A 280 34.04 -13.59 -3.16
CA ALA A 280 33.98 -15.03 -2.93
C ALA A 280 35.21 -15.76 -3.51
N GLU A 281 35.60 -15.41 -4.74
CA GLU A 281 36.77 -15.98 -5.41
C GLU A 281 38.07 -15.65 -4.67
N LYS A 282 38.26 -14.40 -4.22
CA LYS A 282 39.44 -14.01 -3.41
C LYS A 282 39.50 -14.74 -2.08
N LYS A 283 38.36 -14.94 -1.42
CA LYS A 283 38.28 -15.70 -0.16
C LYS A 283 38.67 -17.16 -0.39
N TYR A 284 38.21 -17.76 -1.48
CA TYR A 284 38.59 -19.11 -1.89
C TYR A 284 40.10 -19.23 -2.13
N ILE A 285 40.70 -18.33 -2.92
CA ILE A 285 42.15 -18.33 -3.21
C ILE A 285 42.98 -18.15 -1.93
N THR A 286 42.55 -17.28 -1.01
CA THR A 286 43.26 -17.07 0.26
C THR A 286 43.17 -18.31 1.15
N SER A 287 42.01 -18.97 1.20
CA SER A 287 41.83 -20.21 1.96
C SER A 287 42.62 -21.38 1.40
N SER A 288 42.68 -21.53 0.06
CA SER A 288 43.44 -22.60 -0.59
C SER A 288 44.95 -22.38 -0.47
N SER A 289 45.41 -21.12 -0.53
CA SER A 289 46.83 -20.78 -0.30
C SER A 289 47.26 -21.09 1.13
N ASN A 290 46.42 -20.77 2.13
CA ASN A 290 46.68 -21.13 3.52
C ASN A 290 46.66 -22.66 3.74
N SER A 291 45.75 -23.38 3.07
CA SER A 291 45.72 -24.85 3.12
C SER A 291 46.98 -25.47 2.49
N PHE A 292 47.46 -24.91 1.38
CA PHE A 292 48.66 -25.39 0.69
C PHE A 292 49.94 -25.08 1.50
N CYS A 293 50.02 -23.94 2.18
CA CYS A 293 51.11 -23.66 3.12
C CYS A 293 51.08 -24.62 4.32
N TYR A 294 49.90 -24.92 4.86
CA TYR A 294 49.76 -25.87 5.97
C TYR A 294 50.13 -27.31 5.55
N GLU A 295 49.67 -27.78 4.39
CA GLU A 295 50.06 -29.11 3.86
C GLU A 295 51.57 -29.21 3.61
N ASN A 296 52.20 -28.14 3.11
CA ASN A 296 53.64 -28.14 2.91
C ASN A 296 54.43 -28.08 4.23
N GLU A 297 53.97 -27.33 5.24
CA GLU A 297 54.60 -27.33 6.57
C GLU A 297 54.50 -28.71 7.25
N VAL A 298 53.32 -29.35 7.20
CA VAL A 298 53.15 -30.70 7.75
C VAL A 298 53.98 -31.74 6.99
N ALA A 299 54.06 -31.64 5.65
CA ALA A 299 54.91 -32.53 4.85
C ALA A 299 56.42 -32.31 5.07
N PHE A 300 56.83 -31.13 5.51
CA PHE A 300 58.22 -30.87 5.94
C PHE A 300 58.49 -31.44 7.34
N MET A 301 57.55 -31.34 8.27
CA MET A 301 57.67 -31.94 9.61
C MET A 301 57.72 -33.49 9.56
N ASP A 302 56.89 -34.12 8.73
CA ASP A 302 56.90 -35.58 8.56
C ASP A 302 58.21 -36.10 7.91
N LYS A 303 58.91 -35.26 7.15
CA LYS A 303 60.24 -35.59 6.58
C LYS A 303 61.36 -35.46 7.59
N GLU A 304 61.30 -34.51 8.52
CA GLU A 304 62.29 -34.38 9.59
C GLU A 304 62.18 -35.54 10.62
N GLU A 305 60.98 -36.09 10.85
CA GLU A 305 60.80 -37.24 11.76
C GLU A 305 61.21 -38.59 11.16
N THR A 306 61.53 -38.68 9.87
CA THR A 306 61.91 -39.93 9.19
C THR A 306 63.41 -40.06 8.87
N GLU A 307 64.24 -39.09 9.28
CA GLU A 307 65.71 -39.09 9.06
C GLU A 307 66.57 -39.42 10.30
N ASP A 308 65.99 -39.85 11.43
CA ASP A 308 66.70 -40.37 12.62
C ASP A 308 66.56 -41.91 12.78
#